data_AF-A0A7G8H1D0-F1
#
_entry.id   AF-A0A7G8H1D0-F1
#
_cell.length_a   1.000
_cell.length_b   1.000
_cell.length_c   1.000
_cell.angle_alpha   90.00
_cell.angle_beta   90.00
_cell.angle_gamma   90.00
#
_symmetry.space_group_name_H-M   'P 1'
#
loop_
_entity.id
_entity.type
_entity.pdbx_description
1 polymer ?
#
loop_
_entity_poly.entity_id
_entity_poly.type
_entity_poly.pdbx_seq_one_letter_code
_entity_poly.pdbx_strand_id
1 'polypeptide(L)' 'MLNSVKRNPEKAKAMCRSFRQMNADGKSAYSKKATRKVAESQNLTFQDAEILVTYVVGMHCPNVR' A
#
# COMPACT_ATOMS: atom_id res chain seq x y z
N MET A 1 -12.86 -5.70 0.46
CA MET A 1 -11.62 -4.97 0.83
C MET A 1 -11.15 -3.99 -0.24
N LEU A 2 -10.83 -4.41 -1.47
CA LEU A 2 -10.51 -3.46 -2.55
C LEU A 2 -11.59 -2.38 -2.74
N ASN A 3 -12.86 -2.74 -2.55
CA ASN A 3 -13.98 -1.81 -2.64
C ASN A 3 -13.94 -0.67 -1.60
N SER A 4 -13.41 -0.86 -0.39
CA SER A 4 -13.36 0.21 0.61
C SER A 4 -12.27 1.24 0.31
N VAL A 5 -11.14 0.80 -0.27
CA VAL A 5 -10.08 1.72 -0.73
C VAL A 5 -10.44 2.37 -2.07
N LYS A 6 -11.08 1.64 -2.99
CA LYS A 6 -11.65 2.22 -4.22
C LYS A 6 -12.66 3.33 -3.92
N ARG A 7 -13.46 3.17 -2.86
CA ARG A 7 -14.45 4.16 -2.41
C ARG A 7 -13.85 5.26 -1.53
N ASN A 8 -12.57 5.17 -1.15
CA ASN A 8 -11.88 6.17 -0.34
C ASN A 8 -10.53 6.55 -0.97
N PRO A 9 -10.53 7.42 -1.99
CA PRO A 9 -9.32 7.82 -2.71
C PRO A 9 -8.31 8.56 -1.81
N GLU A 10 -8.76 9.28 -0.78
CA GLU A 10 -7.87 9.97 0.15
C GLU A 10 -7.04 9.00 0.99
N LYS A 11 -7.66 7.89 1.42
CA LYS A 11 -6.94 6.79 2.08
C LYS A 11 -5.89 6.16 1.16
N ALA A 12 -6.23 5.95 -0.11
CA ALA A 12 -5.27 5.42 -1.09
C ALA A 12 -4.08 6.37 -1.32
N LYS A 13 -4.34 7.68 -1.45
CA LYS A 13 -3.30 8.72 -1.55
C LYS A 13 -2.43 8.78 -0.29
N ALA A 14 -3.01 8.63 0.90
CA ALA A 14 -2.25 8.63 2.15
C ALA A 14 -1.29 7.44 2.24
N MET A 15 -1.75 6.23 1.91
CA MET A 15 -0.88 5.05 1.84
C MET A 15 0.22 5.23 0.79
N CYS A 16 -0.14 5.78 -0.37
CA CYS A 16 0.80 6.07 -1.43
C CYS A 16 1.92 7.04 -0.99
N ARG A 17 1.61 8.09 -0.20
CA ARG A 17 2.63 8.96 0.41
C ARG A 17 3.57 8.18 1.32
N SER A 18 3.04 7.27 2.14
CA SER A 18 3.86 6.40 2.99
C SER A 18 4.80 5.51 2.17
N PHE A 19 4.31 4.94 1.06
CA PHE A 19 5.13 4.11 0.19
C PHE A 19 6.24 4.89 -0.51
N ARG A 20 5.97 6.13 -0.94
CA ARG A 20 7.01 7.02 -1.48
C ARG A 20 8.12 7.31 -0.46
N GLN A 21 7.75 7.57 0.81
CA GLN A 21 8.74 7.78 1.87
C GLN A 21 9.60 6.53 2.09
N MET A 22 8.97 5.35 2.14
CA MET A 22 9.71 4.10 2.26
C MET A 22 10.70 3.91 1.12
N ASN A 23 10.26 4.17 -0.11
CA ASN A 23 11.09 4.01 -1.30
C ASN A 23 12.25 5.02 -1.34
N ALA A 24 12.01 6.27 -0.88
CA ALA A 24 13.07 7.27 -0.68
C ALA A 24 14.12 6.82 0.36
N ASP A 25 13.72 6.05 1.37
CA ASP A 25 14.63 5.42 2.33
C ASP A 25 15.28 4.11 1.80
N GLY A 26 15.12 3.78 0.53
CA GLY A 26 15.63 2.54 -0.08
C GLY A 26 14.86 1.26 0.31
N LYS A 27 13.66 1.38 0.87
CA LYS A 27 12.82 0.25 1.30
C LYS A 27 11.71 0.00 0.28
N SER A 28 11.52 -1.25 -0.12
CA SER A 28 10.43 -1.59 -1.04
C SER A 28 9.07 -1.62 -0.33
N ALA A 29 8.07 -1.01 -0.98
CA ALA A 29 6.67 -1.09 -0.59
C ALA A 29 6.11 -2.53 -0.68
N TYR A 30 6.73 -3.39 -1.50
CA TYR A 30 6.37 -4.80 -1.68
C TYR A 30 7.12 -5.74 -0.73
N SER A 31 7.96 -5.22 0.17
CA SER A 31 8.67 -6.06 1.12
C SER A 31 7.69 -6.74 2.10
N LYS A 32 7.97 -7.99 2.50
CA LYS A 32 7.15 -8.73 3.48
C LYS A 32 6.89 -7.92 4.76
N LYS A 33 7.85 -7.08 5.18
CA LYS A 33 7.72 -6.20 6.34
C LYS A 33 6.73 -5.06 6.09
N ALA A 34 6.76 -4.43 4.91
CA ALA A 34 5.80 -3.40 4.53
C ALA A 34 4.38 -3.98 4.44
N THR A 35 4.24 -5.11 3.75
CA THR A 35 2.96 -5.81 3.60
C THR A 35 2.35 -6.20 4.94
N ARG A 36 3.13 -6.73 5.89
CA ARG A 36 2.65 -7.03 7.25
C ARG A 36 2.10 -5.79 7.97
N LYS A 37 2.82 -4.67 7.89
CA LYS A 37 2.34 -3.40 8.48
C LYS A 37 1.03 -2.92 7.85
N VAL A 38 0.90 -3.05 6.53
CA VAL A 38 -0.35 -2.74 5.83
C VAL A 38 -1.47 -3.65 6.32
N ALA A 39 -1.22 -4.96 6.37
CA ALA A 39 -2.18 -5.96 6.85
C ALA A 39 -2.69 -5.64 8.26
N GLU A 40 -1.78 -5.37 9.20
CA GLU A 40 -2.12 -4.97 10.58
C GLU A 40 -2.92 -3.67 10.62
N SER A 41 -2.44 -2.61 9.95
CA SER A 41 -3.08 -1.27 9.97
C SER A 41 -4.48 -1.25 9.35
N GLN A 42 -4.75 -2.19 8.45
CA GLN A 42 -5.99 -2.25 7.69
C GLN A 42 -6.89 -3.41 8.15
N ASN A 43 -6.45 -4.20 9.13
CA ASN A 43 -7.10 -5.42 9.62
C ASN A 43 -7.39 -6.44 8.50
N LEU A 44 -6.33 -6.88 7.82
CA LEU A 44 -6.39 -7.72 6.62
C LEU A 44 -5.53 -8.96 6.76
N THR A 45 -5.79 -9.94 5.89
CA THR A 45 -4.83 -11.01 5.64
C THR A 45 -3.59 -10.46 4.93
N PHE A 46 -2.47 -11.18 5.03
CA PHE A 46 -1.24 -10.83 4.31
C PHE A 46 -1.46 -10.77 2.80
N GLN A 47 -2.15 -11.76 2.23
CA GLN A 47 -2.43 -11.85 0.79
C GLN A 47 -3.29 -10.69 0.31
N ASP A 48 -4.34 -10.33 1.05
CA ASP A 48 -5.14 -9.19 0.65
C ASP A 48 -4.34 -7.88 0.73
N ALA A 49 -3.45 -7.74 1.72
CA ALA A 49 -2.57 -6.59 1.82
C ALA A 49 -1.60 -6.49 0.63
N GLU A 50 -1.08 -7.60 0.10
CA GLU A 50 -0.26 -7.60 -1.12
C GLU A 50 -1.04 -7.06 -2.33
N ILE A 51 -2.29 -7.51 -2.48
CA ILE A 51 -3.20 -7.03 -3.53
C ILE A 51 -3.46 -5.53 -3.35
N LEU A 52 -3.67 -5.08 -2.12
CA LEU A 52 -3.90 -3.67 -1.83
C LEU A 52 -2.69 -2.79 -2.14
N VAL A 53 -1.48 -3.22 -1.74
CA VAL A 53 -0.23 -2.51 -2.04
C VAL A 53 -0.08 -2.36 -3.55
N THR A 54 -0.24 -3.46 -4.29
CA THR A 54 -0.15 -3.47 -5.77
C THR A 54 -1.16 -2.52 -6.40
N TYR A 55 -2.42 -2.57 -5.95
CA TYR A 55 -3.48 -1.69 -6.43
C TYR A 55 -3.15 -0.20 -6.19
N VAL A 56 -2.73 0.15 -4.97
CA VAL A 56 -2.44 1.55 -4.60
C VAL A 56 -1.23 2.09 -5.35
N VAL A 57 -0.16 1.30 -5.47
CA VAL A 57 1.02 1.68 -6.24
C VAL A 57 0.65 1.88 -7.71
N GLY A 58 -0.02 0.92 -8.33
CA GLY A 58 -0.41 1.00 -9.74
C GLY A 58 -1.33 2.18 -10.06
N MET A 59 -2.28 2.51 -9.17
CA MET A 59 -3.28 3.55 -9.43
C MET A 59 -2.87 4.95 -8.98
N HIS A 60 -2.00 5.09 -7.96
CA HIS A 60 -1.76 6.37 -7.30
C HIS A 60 -0.26 6.77 -7.19
N CYS A 61 0.68 5.83 -7.32
CA CYS A 61 2.10 6.14 -7.35
C CYS A 61 2.91 5.09 -8.14
N PRO A 62 2.78 5.08 -9.47
CA PRO A 62 3.43 4.07 -10.32
C PRO A 62 4.98 4.12 -10.24
N ASN A 63 5.56 5.20 -9.72
CA ASN A 63 7.01 5.35 -9.56
C ASN A 63 7.57 4.66 -8.30
N VAL A 64 6.73 4.16 -7.40
CA VAL A 64 7.16 3.42 -6.20
C VAL A 64 7.59 2.00 -6.60
N ARG A 65 8.72 1.54 -6.05
CA ARG A 65 9.29 0.19 -6.26
C ARG A 65 9.50 -0.56 -4.93
#